data_AF-A0A8I2ZF51-F1
#
_entry.id   AF-A0A8I2ZF51-F1
#
_cell.length_a   1.000
_cell.length_b   1.000
_cell.length_c   1.000
_cell.angle_alpha   90.00
_cell.angle_beta   90.00
_cell.angle_gamma   90.00
#
_symmetry.space_group_name_H-M   'P 1'
#
loop_
_entity.id
_entity.type
_entity.pdbx_description
1 polymer ?
#
loop_
_entity_poly.entity_id
_entity_poly.type
_entity_poly.pdbx_seq_one_letter_code
_entity_poly.pdbx_strand_id
1 'polypeptide(L)'
;MFVDAHARSAKSIAVERDEVLPIAPLDLAILTSIYNAAKGDEKKARDLLGSIMVVGGGSKIPQFTAVLEEKLKVRRPDLQDRILISRSARDMDEQVVVWKGASVFAKLPTNDSWVTPFEFERQDARILHHKVLWAW
;
A
#
# COMPACT_ATOMS: atom_id res chain seq x y z
N MET A 1 29.63 -30.79 4.52
CA MET A 1 29.00 -29.49 4.82
C MET A 1 28.23 -29.66 6.11
N PHE A 2 28.63 -28.96 7.17
CA PHE A 2 27.88 -28.94 8.42
C PHE A 2 26.69 -28.00 8.25
N VAL A 3 25.48 -28.56 8.30
CA VAL A 3 24.24 -27.76 8.37
C VAL A 3 24.04 -27.49 9.85
N ASP A 4 24.12 -26.22 10.24
CA ASP A 4 23.91 -25.80 11.63
C ASP A 4 22.48 -26.14 12.06
N ALA A 5 22.32 -27.09 13.00
CA ALA A 5 21.03 -27.53 13.51
C ALA A 5 20.29 -26.43 14.28
N HIS A 6 20.95 -25.30 14.55
CA HIS A 6 20.38 -24.12 15.19
C HIS A 6 20.05 -22.99 14.22
N ALA A 7 20.20 -23.20 12.91
CA ALA A 7 19.79 -22.22 11.92
C ALA A 7 18.26 -22.03 11.96
N ARG A 8 17.81 -20.86 12.43
CA ARG A 8 16.39 -20.49 12.43
C ARG A 8 15.82 -20.59 11.01
N SER A 9 14.74 -21.35 10.83
CA SER A 9 14.06 -21.44 9.54
C SER A 9 13.39 -20.11 9.18
N ALA A 10 13.28 -19.79 7.89
CA ALA A 10 12.52 -18.62 7.43
C ALA A 10 11.06 -18.64 7.92
N LYS A 11 10.49 -19.84 8.06
CA LYS A 11 9.13 -20.04 8.59
C LYS A 11 9.02 -19.65 10.06
N SER A 12 9.97 -20.05 10.91
CA SER A 12 9.97 -19.67 12.33
C SER A 12 10.16 -18.18 12.53
N ILE A 13 10.96 -17.52 11.68
CA ILE A 13 11.15 -16.06 11.72
C ILE A 13 9.87 -15.33 11.31
N ALA A 14 9.16 -15.82 10.28
CA ALA A 14 7.90 -15.25 9.84
C ALA A 14 6.81 -15.36 10.92
N VAL A 15 6.69 -16.52 11.59
CA VAL A 15 5.72 -16.74 12.67
C VAL A 15 5.98 -15.80 13.86
N GLU A 16 7.24 -15.70 14.32
CA GLU A 16 7.61 -14.80 15.43
C GLU A 16 7.33 -13.32 15.08
N ARG A 17 7.57 -12.92 13.82
CA ARG A 17 7.21 -11.58 13.35
C ARG A 17 5.70 -11.35 13.37
N ASP A 18 4.93 -12.34 12.92
CA ASP A 18 3.48 -12.24 12.82
C ASP A 18 2.78 -12.31 14.20
N GLU A 19 3.46 -12.84 15.22
CA GLU A 19 3.02 -12.81 16.64
C GLU A 19 3.11 -11.41 17.26
N VAL A 20 4.00 -10.55 16.75
CA VAL A 20 4.12 -9.16 17.23
C VAL A 20 3.19 -8.28 16.42
N LEU A 21 2.10 -7.83 17.04
CA LEU A 21 1.20 -6.85 16.45
C LEU A 21 1.97 -5.51 16.31
N PRO A 22 2.29 -5.04 15.09
CA PRO A 22 3.07 -3.83 14.93
C PRO A 22 2.18 -2.63 15.24
N ILE A 23 2.27 -2.13 16.48
CA ILE A 23 1.61 -0.89 16.89
C ILE A 23 2.50 0.26 16.42
N ALA A 24 2.14 0.89 15.31
CA ALA A 24 2.80 2.07 14.79
C ALA A 24 1.81 3.24 14.69
N PRO A 25 2.18 4.45 15.16
CA PRO A 25 1.45 5.66 14.84
C PRO A 25 1.33 5.84 13.32
N LEU A 26 0.15 6.24 12.83
CA LEU A 26 -0.14 6.31 11.39
C LEU A 26 0.82 7.23 10.62
N ASP A 27 1.16 8.37 11.20
CA ASP A 27 2.14 9.32 10.66
C ASP A 27 3.52 8.69 10.49
N LEU A 28 3.99 7.94 11.49
CA LEU A 28 5.25 7.19 11.40
C LEU A 28 5.18 6.08 10.36
N ALA A 29 4.05 5.36 10.28
CA ALA A 29 3.83 4.29 9.31
C ALA A 29 3.88 4.81 7.87
N ILE A 30 3.25 5.97 7.59
CA ILE A 30 3.28 6.63 6.28
C ILE A 30 4.72 7.02 5.90
N LEU A 31 5.44 7.69 6.80
CA LEU A 31 6.82 8.12 6.53
C LEU A 31 7.75 6.93 6.29
N THR A 32 7.62 5.87 7.08
CA THR A 32 8.39 4.64 6.93
C THR A 32 8.08 3.96 5.60
N SER A 33 6.81 3.91 5.22
CA SER A 33 6.37 3.36 3.93
C SER A 33 6.99 4.12 2.76
N ILE A 34 6.90 5.46 2.77
CA ILE A 34 7.48 6.31 1.71
C ILE A 34 8.99 6.17 1.63
N TYR A 35 9.68 6.15 2.77
CA TYR A 35 11.14 5.97 2.83
C TYR A 35 11.55 4.65 2.16
N ASN A 36 10.88 3.55 2.50
CA ASN A 36 11.14 2.24 1.92
C ASN A 36 10.77 2.18 0.42
N ALA A 37 9.68 2.83 0.02
CA ALA A 37 9.25 2.90 -1.38
C ALA A 37 10.20 3.75 -2.26
N ALA A 38 10.80 4.79 -1.68
CA ALA A 38 11.78 5.64 -2.34
C ALA A 38 13.12 4.95 -2.58
N LYS A 39 13.50 3.95 -1.76
CA LYS A 39 14.77 3.21 -1.86
C LYS A 39 16.00 4.14 -1.93
N GLY A 40 15.97 5.24 -1.17
CA GLY A 40 17.04 6.24 -1.14
C GLY A 40 16.96 7.33 -2.23
N ASP A 41 16.02 7.24 -3.18
CA ASP A 41 15.79 8.31 -4.17
C ASP A 41 15.01 9.47 -3.54
N GLU A 42 15.71 10.59 -3.27
CA GLU A 42 15.10 11.79 -2.70
C GLU A 42 14.02 12.42 -3.58
N LYS A 43 14.17 12.37 -4.91
CA LYS A 43 13.18 12.94 -5.83
C LYS A 43 11.89 12.14 -5.69
N LYS A 44 11.99 10.82 -5.75
CA LYS A 44 10.85 9.92 -5.56
C LYS A 44 10.20 10.10 -4.18
N ALA A 45 11.00 10.28 -3.13
CA ALA A 45 10.47 10.55 -1.79
C ALA A 45 9.64 11.84 -1.75
N ARG A 46 10.14 12.92 -2.38
CA ARG A 46 9.41 14.21 -2.48
C ARG A 46 8.12 14.07 -3.27
N ASP A 47 8.15 13.34 -4.39
CA ASP A 47 6.96 13.09 -5.23
C ASP A 47 5.88 12.31 -4.46
N LEU A 48 6.28 11.29 -3.68
CA LEU A 48 5.37 10.50 -2.84
C LEU A 48 4.78 11.31 -1.67
N LEU A 49 5.58 12.16 -1.02
CA LEU A 49 5.10 13.04 0.06
C LEU A 49 4.09 14.08 -0.45
N GLY A 50 4.22 14.51 -1.70
CA GLY A 50 3.30 15.45 -2.35
C GLY A 50 2.04 14.83 -2.93
N SER A 51 1.89 13.51 -2.86
CA SER A 51 0.78 12.78 -3.51
C SER A 51 0.07 11.81 -2.56
N ILE A 52 0.05 12.12 -1.26
CA ILE A 52 -0.62 11.28 -0.26
C ILE A 52 -2.13 11.41 -0.43
N MET A 53 -2.81 10.30 -0.71
CA MET A 53 -4.27 10.23 -0.80
C MET A 53 -4.82 9.38 0.34
N VAL A 54 -5.75 9.92 1.11
CA VAL A 54 -6.46 9.18 2.16
C VAL A 54 -7.77 8.64 1.59
N VAL A 55 -8.02 7.35 1.77
CA VAL A 55 -9.22 6.66 1.29
C VAL A 55 -9.89 5.84 2.40
N GLY A 56 -11.11 5.36 2.17
CA GLY A 56 -11.87 4.52 3.10
C GLY A 56 -12.72 5.32 4.10
N GLY A 57 -13.59 4.63 4.85
CA GLY A 57 -14.56 5.28 5.75
C GLY A 57 -13.95 6.07 6.91
N GLY A 58 -12.78 5.66 7.40
CA GLY A 58 -12.07 6.39 8.46
C GLY A 58 -11.58 7.77 8.03
N SER A 59 -11.44 8.02 6.72
CA SER A 59 -11.03 9.33 6.19
C SER A 59 -12.08 10.42 6.42
N LYS A 60 -13.35 10.05 6.60
CA LYS A 60 -14.48 10.96 6.82
C LYS A 60 -14.56 11.50 8.24
N ILE A 61 -13.68 11.05 9.14
CA ILE A 61 -13.58 11.63 10.48
C ILE A 61 -13.27 13.13 10.31
N PRO A 62 -14.08 14.03 10.90
CA PRO A 62 -13.84 15.46 10.80
C PRO A 62 -12.41 15.83 11.19
N GLN A 63 -11.79 16.73 10.42
CA GLN A 63 -10.42 17.21 10.61
C GLN A 63 -9.30 16.14 10.50
N PHE A 64 -9.62 14.89 10.16
CA PHE A 64 -8.63 13.81 10.09
C PHE A 64 -7.46 14.15 9.16
N THR A 65 -7.73 14.61 7.94
CA THR A 65 -6.67 14.96 6.97
C THR A 65 -5.82 16.13 7.44
N ALA A 66 -6.42 17.14 8.06
CA ALA A 66 -5.71 18.31 8.57
C ALA A 66 -4.76 17.93 9.72
N VAL A 67 -5.25 17.14 10.68
CA VAL A 67 -4.45 16.66 11.81
C VAL A 67 -3.33 15.73 11.33
N LEU A 68 -3.60 14.87 10.35
CA LEU A 68 -2.58 13.99 9.78
C LEU A 68 -1.49 14.79 9.06
N GLU A 69 -1.86 15.80 8.29
CA GLU A 69 -0.93 16.67 7.57
C GLU A 69 -0.01 17.42 8.55
N GLU A 70 -0.59 18.01 9.60
CA GLU A 70 0.17 18.67 10.66
C GLU A 70 1.18 17.72 11.32
N LYS A 71 0.74 16.52 11.70
CA LYS A 71 1.64 15.51 12.31
C LYS A 71 2.79 15.10 11.39
N LEU A 72 2.53 14.95 10.09
CA LEU A 72 3.58 14.64 9.11
C LEU A 72 4.58 15.80 8.97
N LYS A 73 4.11 17.05 8.91
CA LYS A 73 4.97 18.25 8.84
C LYS A 73 5.84 18.41 10.08
N VAL A 74 5.29 18.19 11.27
CA VAL A 74 6.06 18.22 12.54
C VAL A 74 7.17 17.18 12.56
N ARG A 75 6.93 15.99 12.00
CA ARG A 75 7.95 14.92 11.94
C ARG A 75 9.00 15.12 10.86
N ARG A 76 8.68 15.82 9.78
CA ARG A 76 9.62 16.13 8.68
C ARG A 76 9.61 17.63 8.36
N PRO A 77 10.15 18.47 9.26
CA PRO A 77 10.20 19.91 9.04
C PRO A 77 10.99 20.29 7.78
N ASP A 78 11.97 19.46 7.42
CA ASP A 78 12.82 19.61 6.23
C ASP A 78 12.04 19.48 4.90
N LEU A 79 10.87 18.84 4.92
CA LEU A 79 10.04 18.59 3.73
C LEU A 79 8.60 19.10 3.90
N GLN A 80 8.35 19.99 4.86
CA GLN A 80 6.99 20.44 5.18
C GLN A 80 6.21 20.99 3.98
N ASP A 81 6.89 21.72 3.09
CA ASP A 81 6.28 22.35 1.90
C ASP A 81 5.96 21.34 0.79
N ARG A 82 6.49 20.12 0.91
CA ARG A 82 6.27 19.02 -0.02
C ARG A 82 5.18 18.06 0.46
N ILE A 83 4.82 18.10 1.74
CA ILE A 83 3.79 17.24 2.28
C ILE A 83 2.43 17.79 1.89
N LEU A 84 1.71 17.03 1.06
CA LEU A 84 0.36 17.35 0.64
C LEU A 84 -0.52 16.12 0.80
N ILE A 85 -1.58 16.26 1.58
CA ILE A 85 -2.65 15.28 1.67
C ILE A 85 -3.78 15.72 0.73
N SER A 86 -3.86 15.06 -0.42
CA SER A 86 -4.96 15.26 -1.36
C SER A 86 -6.21 14.54 -0.86
N ARG A 87 -7.35 15.22 -1.01
CA ARG A 87 -8.66 14.55 -1.00
C ARG A 87 -8.79 13.70 -2.25
N SER A 88 -9.76 12.78 -2.25
CA SER A 88 -10.00 11.93 -3.42
C SER A 88 -10.20 12.77 -4.68
N ALA A 89 -9.73 12.27 -5.83
CA ALA A 89 -9.83 12.96 -7.08
C ALA A 89 -11.31 13.29 -7.41
N ARG A 90 -11.60 14.55 -7.76
CA ARG A 90 -12.93 15.06 -8.15
C ARG A 90 -14.01 15.00 -7.06
N ASP A 91 -13.64 15.21 -5.80
CA ASP A 91 -14.57 15.15 -4.65
C ASP A 91 -15.35 13.83 -4.58
N MET A 92 -14.71 12.76 -5.06
CA MET A 92 -15.26 11.43 -5.01
C MET A 92 -15.32 10.97 -3.56
N ASP A 93 -16.44 10.38 -3.15
CA ASP A 93 -16.56 9.80 -1.82
C ASP A 93 -15.44 8.76 -1.56
N GLU A 94 -14.62 9.03 -0.54
CA GLU A 94 -13.45 8.24 -0.16
C GLU A 94 -13.80 6.80 0.20
N GLN A 95 -15.05 6.53 0.63
CA GLN A 95 -15.51 5.18 0.96
C GLN A 95 -15.65 4.28 -0.27
N VAL A 96 -15.90 4.86 -1.45
CA VAL A 96 -16.23 4.11 -2.66
C VAL A 96 -15.18 4.23 -3.76
N VAL A 97 -14.14 5.05 -3.56
CA VAL A 97 -13.10 5.29 -4.56
C VAL A 97 -12.43 3.99 -5.03
N VAL A 98 -12.17 3.04 -4.14
CA VAL A 98 -11.57 1.74 -4.47
C VAL A 98 -12.51 0.93 -5.38
N TRP A 99 -13.80 0.87 -5.04
CA TRP A 99 -14.80 0.15 -5.83
C TRP A 99 -15.03 0.80 -7.21
N LYS A 100 -15.02 2.12 -7.27
CA LYS A 100 -15.09 2.86 -8.53
C LYS A 100 -13.85 2.64 -9.39
N GLY A 101 -12.66 2.63 -8.78
CA GLY A 101 -11.41 2.29 -9.46
C GLY A 101 -11.43 0.87 -10.04
N ALA A 102 -11.90 -0.11 -9.28
CA ALA A 102 -12.10 -1.48 -9.76
C ALA A 102 -13.10 -1.54 -10.93
N SER A 103 -14.19 -0.77 -10.86
CA SER A 103 -15.17 -0.68 -11.95
C SER A 103 -14.62 -0.06 -13.23
N VAL A 104 -13.69 0.89 -13.11
CA VAL A 104 -12.94 1.44 -14.26
C VAL A 104 -12.01 0.37 -14.82
N PHE A 105 -11.23 -0.29 -13.97
CA PHE A 105 -10.31 -1.37 -14.38
C PHE A 105 -11.04 -2.50 -15.11
N ALA A 106 -12.19 -2.95 -14.60
CA ALA A 106 -13.03 -3.98 -15.21
C ALA A 106 -13.48 -3.64 -16.65
N LYS A 107 -13.55 -2.34 -16.99
CA LYS A 107 -14.00 -1.86 -18.31
C LYS A 107 -12.85 -1.48 -19.25
N LEU A 108 -11.60 -1.56 -18.79
CA LEU A 108 -10.46 -1.28 -19.66
C LEU A 108 -10.40 -2.34 -20.77
N PRO A 109 -10.28 -1.96 -22.05
CA PRO A 109 -10.22 -2.92 -23.15
C PRO A 109 -8.96 -3.79 -23.10
N THR A 110 -7.94 -3.36 -22.36
CA THR A 110 -6.68 -4.08 -22.16
C THR A 110 -6.68 -4.97 -20.92
N ASN A 111 -7.83 -5.13 -20.24
CA ASN A 111 -7.91 -5.98 -19.05
C ASN A 111 -8.02 -7.46 -19.44
N ASP A 112 -6.92 -8.19 -19.29
CA ASP A 112 -6.84 -9.64 -19.48
C ASP A 112 -6.72 -10.40 -18.14
N SER A 113 -7.16 -9.80 -17.02
CA SER A 113 -7.02 -10.39 -15.69
C SER A 113 -8.17 -11.31 -15.27
N TRP A 114 -9.15 -11.53 -16.14
CA TRP A 114 -10.26 -12.44 -15.86
C TRP A 114 -9.79 -13.89 -15.86
N VAL A 115 -10.19 -14.62 -14.81
CA VAL A 115 -9.95 -16.05 -14.66
C VAL A 115 -11.27 -16.78 -14.89
N THR A 116 -11.30 -17.65 -15.90
CA THR A 116 -12.46 -18.49 -16.20
C THR A 116 -12.41 -19.79 -15.39
N PRO A 117 -13.58 -20.46 -15.17
CA PRO A 117 -13.62 -21.74 -14.48
C PRO A 117 -12.69 -22.78 -15.11
N PHE A 118 -12.67 -22.86 -16.44
CA PHE A 118 -11.85 -23.81 -17.18
C PHE A 118 -10.34 -23.58 -17.01
N GLU A 119 -9.89 -22.33 -16.99
CA GLU A 119 -8.48 -22.04 -16.76
C GLU A 119 -8.09 -22.37 -15.31
N PHE A 120 -8.97 -22.05 -14.35
CA PHE A 120 -8.74 -22.36 -12.93
C PHE A 120 -8.72 -23.88 -12.67
N GLU A 121 -9.65 -24.65 -13.25
CA GLU A 121 -9.66 -26.12 -13.12
C GLU A 121 -8.37 -26.78 -13.64
N ARG A 122 -7.74 -26.18 -14.66
CA ARG A 122 -6.50 -26.72 -15.26
C ARG A 122 -5.23 -26.30 -14.55
N GLN A 123 -5.16 -25.04 -14.13
CA GLN A 123 -3.91 -24.45 -13.59
C GLN A 123 -3.94 -24.29 -12.07
N ASP A 124 -5.13 -24.29 -11.47
CA ASP A 124 -5.38 -23.95 -10.07
C ASP A 124 -4.74 -22.59 -9.71
N ALA A 125 -4.26 -22.40 -8.49
CA ALA A 125 -3.60 -21.18 -8.03
C ALA A 125 -2.43 -20.69 -8.90
N ARG A 126 -1.83 -21.54 -9.76
CA ARG A 126 -0.73 -21.13 -10.65
C ARG A 126 -1.15 -20.09 -11.68
N ILE A 127 -2.44 -20.03 -12.01
CA ILE A 127 -2.97 -19.04 -12.96
C ILE A 127 -2.72 -17.60 -12.50
N LEU A 128 -2.58 -17.38 -11.20
CA LEU A 128 -2.36 -16.05 -10.62
C LEU A 128 -1.04 -15.44 -11.12
N HIS A 129 0.02 -16.24 -11.29
CA HIS A 129 1.28 -15.75 -11.87
C HIS A 129 1.16 -15.25 -13.32
N HIS A 130 0.07 -15.59 -14.02
CA HIS A 130 -0.15 -15.24 -15.42
C HIS A 130 -1.21 -14.15 -15.63
N LYS A 131 -2.22 -14.07 -14.74
CA LYS A 131 -3.41 -13.23 -14.96
C LYS A 131 -3.47 -11.98 -14.06
N VAL A 132 -2.75 -11.91 -12.95
CA VAL A 132 -2.81 -10.73 -12.06
C VAL A 132 -1.84 -9.63 -12.49
N LEU A 133 -2.18 -8.38 -12.16
CA LEU A 133 -1.37 -7.20 -12.53
C LEU A 133 -0.11 -7.01 -11.67
N TRP A 134 0.03 -7.80 -10.61
CA TRP A 134 1.15 -7.73 -9.69
C TRP A 134 1.95 -9.03 -9.74
N ALA A 135 3.20 -8.99 -9.27
CA ALA A 135 3.98 -10.20 -9.10
C ALA A 135 3.34 -11.02 -7.97
N TRP A 136 2.71 -12.13 -8.34
CA TRP A 136 2.24 -13.17 -7.43
C TRP A 136 3.39 -14.06 -6.99
#